data_AF-A0A849RJ99-F1
#
_entry.id   AF-A0A849RJ99-F1
#
_cell.length_a   1.000
_cell.length_b   1.000
_cell.length_c   1.000
_cell.angle_alpha   90.00
_cell.angle_beta   90.00
_cell.angle_gamma   90.00
#
_symmetry.space_group_name_H-M   'P 1'
#
loop_
_entity.id
_entity.type
_entity.pdbx_description
1 polymer ?
#
loop_
_entity_poly.entity_id
_entity_poly.type
_entity_poly.pdbx_seq_one_letter_code
_entity_poly.pdbx_strand_id
1 'polypeptide(L)'
;MKNNIKIIIAIVLFAGGMVLPTLTQAAIPRAMLEKSTTYALDNTFHGFRVPTVDSVGAIRYYDVKVNLVVNADGSVSPNALVTSALSPTVGTVNVVPGTYQEFGGTDKCTVTNMKLLNGRTQSFFKCNNAANIFEFSVVTGPITAGHPFQTELLNGKVNLRTDVATQTWGMVTTNNTFTLGPACTISTAAGILIGAKTNGSQLVISVMNAPIGGTAAPTTKCGNTLTKLP
;
A
#
# COMPACT_ATOMS: atom_id res chain seq x y z
N MET A 1 28.30 -49.21 62.95
CA MET A 1 27.06 -48.80 62.26
C MET A 1 27.07 -47.29 62.09
N LYS A 2 27.33 -46.76 60.89
CA LYS A 2 27.20 -45.32 60.59
C LYS A 2 27.11 -45.08 59.07
N ASN A 3 25.88 -44.75 58.69
CA ASN A 3 25.29 -44.06 57.55
C ASN A 3 26.08 -43.74 56.27
N ASN A 4 25.46 -44.16 55.16
CA ASN A 4 25.61 -43.67 53.78
C ASN A 4 25.10 -42.23 53.62
N ILE A 5 25.84 -41.36 52.92
CA ILE A 5 25.27 -40.25 52.12
C ILE A 5 26.12 -40.10 50.85
N LYS A 6 25.53 -40.43 49.68
CA LYS A 6 26.08 -40.11 48.35
C LYS A 6 25.60 -38.71 47.97
N ILE A 7 26.52 -37.78 47.74
CA ILE A 7 26.23 -36.42 47.25
C ILE A 7 26.18 -36.46 45.73
N ILE A 8 25.01 -36.18 45.15
CA ILE A 8 24.79 -35.97 43.72
C ILE A 8 24.92 -34.46 43.47
N ILE A 9 25.86 -34.06 42.60
CA ILE A 9 26.03 -32.67 42.16
C ILE A 9 24.97 -32.39 41.09
N ALA A 10 24.03 -31.49 41.39
CA ALA A 10 23.06 -30.99 40.41
C ALA A 10 23.69 -29.86 39.58
N ILE A 11 23.79 -30.06 38.27
CA ILE A 11 24.13 -29.01 37.31
C ILE A 11 22.85 -28.23 37.00
N VAL A 12 22.80 -26.95 37.40
CA VAL A 12 21.73 -26.03 37.01
C VAL A 12 22.19 -25.30 35.74
N LEU A 13 21.61 -25.65 34.59
CA LEU A 13 21.73 -24.85 33.36
C LEU A 13 20.83 -23.62 33.49
N PHE A 14 21.43 -22.44 33.65
CA PHE A 14 20.75 -21.16 33.40
C PHE A 14 20.70 -20.91 31.88
N ALA A 15 19.54 -21.16 31.26
CA ALA A 15 19.23 -20.68 29.93
C ALA A 15 18.89 -19.18 29.99
N GLY A 16 19.92 -18.34 30.04
CA GLY A 16 19.78 -16.89 29.86
C GLY A 16 19.60 -16.55 28.40
N GLY A 17 18.36 -16.38 27.95
CA GLY A 17 18.04 -15.81 26.64
C GLY A 17 18.53 -14.37 26.56
N MET A 18 19.67 -14.14 25.92
CA MET A 18 20.12 -12.80 25.55
C MET A 18 19.20 -12.25 24.46
N VAL A 19 18.28 -11.38 24.84
CA VAL A 19 17.53 -10.55 23.91
C VAL A 19 18.47 -9.45 23.45
N LEU A 20 19.13 -9.65 22.31
CA LEU A 20 19.92 -8.60 21.66
C LEU A 20 18.97 -7.44 21.34
N PRO A 21 19.23 -6.21 21.85
CA PRO A 21 18.46 -5.06 21.44
C PRO A 21 18.71 -4.82 19.96
N THR A 22 17.67 -4.94 19.14
CA THR A 22 17.72 -4.48 17.76
C THR A 22 17.92 -2.98 17.80
N LEU A 23 19.13 -2.51 17.49
CA LEU A 23 19.40 -1.11 17.23
C LEU A 23 18.60 -0.73 15.99
N THR A 24 17.41 -0.14 16.18
CA THR A 24 16.68 0.50 15.11
C THR A 24 17.51 1.68 14.64
N GLN A 25 18.13 1.54 13.47
CA GLN A 25 18.86 2.65 12.85
C GLN A 25 17.83 3.72 12.51
N ALA A 26 17.88 4.85 13.23
CA ALA A 26 16.99 5.98 12.98
C ALA A 26 17.12 6.41 11.52
N ALA A 27 16.00 6.49 10.80
CA ALA A 27 16.02 6.91 9.42
C ALA A 27 16.37 8.41 9.38
N ILE A 28 17.26 8.80 8.45
CA ILE A 28 17.60 10.22 8.24
C ILE A 28 16.39 10.87 7.57
N PRO A 29 15.77 11.91 8.19
CA PRO A 29 14.65 12.59 7.59
C PRO A 29 15.04 13.21 6.25
N ARG A 30 14.23 12.98 5.21
CA ARG A 30 14.51 13.48 3.86
C ARG A 30 13.25 13.63 3.02
N ALA A 31 13.26 14.58 2.09
CA ALA A 31 12.25 14.73 1.05
C ALA A 31 12.76 14.12 -0.26
N MET A 32 11.87 13.42 -0.98
CA MET A 32 12.16 12.74 -2.26
C MET A 32 11.46 13.46 -3.40
N LEU A 33 11.97 14.64 -3.78
CA LEU A 33 11.39 15.47 -4.85
C LEU A 33 11.33 14.74 -6.20
N GLU A 34 12.28 13.85 -6.47
CA GLU A 34 12.35 13.03 -7.68
C GLU A 34 11.18 12.05 -7.83
N LYS A 35 10.43 11.81 -6.75
CA LYS A 35 9.25 10.94 -6.73
C LYS A 35 7.94 11.71 -6.67
N SER A 36 7.99 13.03 -6.79
CA SER A 36 6.82 13.91 -6.75
C SER A 36 6.37 14.30 -8.15
N THR A 37 5.09 14.65 -8.30
CA THR A 37 4.62 15.30 -9.52
C THR A 37 4.97 16.77 -9.41
N THR A 38 5.78 17.28 -10.33
CA THR A 38 6.26 18.67 -10.27
C THR A 38 5.76 19.48 -11.45
N TYR A 39 5.51 20.76 -11.21
CA TYR A 39 5.38 21.75 -12.27
C TYR A 39 6.09 23.04 -11.86
N ALA A 40 6.66 23.72 -12.84
CA ALA A 40 7.29 25.01 -12.67
C ALA A 40 6.59 26.02 -13.58
N LEU A 41 6.27 27.19 -13.04
CA LEU A 41 5.68 28.29 -13.77
C LEU A 41 6.21 29.60 -13.18
N ASP A 42 6.73 30.48 -14.05
CA ASP A 42 7.37 31.73 -13.68
C ASP A 42 8.47 31.53 -12.62
N ASN A 43 8.42 32.30 -11.52
CA ASN A 43 9.33 32.19 -10.39
C ASN A 43 8.87 31.16 -9.35
N THR A 44 7.93 30.28 -9.69
CA THR A 44 7.37 29.29 -8.75
C THR A 44 7.60 27.85 -9.21
N PHE A 45 7.92 27.01 -8.23
CA PHE A 45 7.98 25.57 -8.37
C PHE A 45 6.99 24.94 -7.40
N HIS A 46 6.28 23.93 -7.89
CA HIS A 46 5.31 23.18 -7.11
C HIS A 46 5.63 21.70 -7.22
N GLY A 47 5.76 21.04 -6.07
CA GLY A 47 5.85 19.59 -5.94
C GLY A 47 4.61 19.06 -5.23
N PHE A 48 3.85 18.22 -5.91
CA PHE A 48 2.68 17.55 -5.33
C PHE A 48 3.06 16.17 -4.81
N ARG A 49 2.52 15.84 -3.63
CA ARG A 49 2.75 14.55 -2.97
C ARG A 49 4.23 14.20 -2.87
N VAL A 50 5.05 15.14 -2.44
CA VAL A 50 6.47 14.91 -2.15
C VAL A 50 6.56 13.91 -0.99
N PRO A 51 7.12 12.71 -1.20
CA PRO A 51 7.35 11.76 -0.12
C PRO A 51 8.42 12.32 0.81
N THR A 52 8.15 12.27 2.10
CA THR A 52 9.06 12.63 3.18
C THR A 52 9.20 11.45 4.10
N VAL A 53 10.43 11.15 4.51
CA VAL A 53 10.72 10.13 5.52
C VAL A 53 10.94 10.87 6.83
N ASP A 54 10.25 10.45 7.90
CA ASP A 54 10.50 10.99 9.25
C ASP A 54 11.61 10.22 9.99
N SER A 55 11.94 10.64 11.22
CA SER A 55 13.02 10.05 12.03
C SER A 55 12.81 8.58 12.37
N VAL A 56 11.57 8.09 12.29
CA VAL A 56 11.21 6.69 12.53
C VAL A 56 11.03 5.90 11.23
N GLY A 57 11.31 6.51 10.08
CA GLY A 57 11.21 5.89 8.77
C GLY A 57 9.82 5.93 8.14
N ALA A 58 8.84 6.58 8.79
CA ALA A 58 7.49 6.67 8.26
C ALA A 58 7.44 7.63 7.06
N ILE A 59 6.74 7.21 6.01
CA ILE A 59 6.58 8.03 4.80
C ILE A 59 5.30 8.86 4.92
N ARG A 60 5.43 10.18 4.75
CA ARG A 60 4.32 11.14 4.65
C ARG A 60 4.42 11.90 3.34
N TYR A 61 3.28 12.43 2.86
CA TYR A 61 3.22 13.16 1.60
C TYR A 61 2.88 14.63 1.88
N TYR A 62 3.66 15.53 1.29
CA TYR A 62 3.46 16.98 1.40
C TYR A 62 3.36 17.62 0.02
N ASP A 63 2.49 18.61 -0.09
CA ASP A 63 2.49 19.51 -1.25
C ASP A 63 3.40 20.68 -0.90
N VAL A 64 4.41 20.90 -1.72
CA VAL A 64 5.47 21.88 -1.51
C VAL A 64 5.40 22.93 -2.61
N LYS A 65 5.44 24.21 -2.22
CA LYS A 65 5.61 25.33 -3.13
C LYS A 65 6.89 26.06 -2.77
N VAL A 66 7.74 26.27 -3.77
CA VAL A 66 8.97 27.06 -3.68
C VAL A 66 8.79 28.29 -4.56
N ASN A 67 9.02 29.47 -3.98
CA ASN A 67 8.97 30.73 -4.69
C ASN A 67 10.38 31.34 -4.72
N LEU A 68 10.93 31.45 -5.92
CA LEU A 68 12.22 32.09 -6.17
C LEU A 68 12.04 33.60 -6.10
N VAL A 69 12.89 34.25 -5.31
CA VAL A 69 12.90 35.71 -5.22
C VAL A 69 13.84 36.23 -6.32
N VAL A 70 13.27 36.94 -7.29
CA VAL A 70 14.00 37.62 -8.36
C VAL A 70 14.08 39.09 -8.01
N ASN A 71 15.29 39.61 -7.91
CA ASN A 71 15.56 41.01 -7.57
C ASN A 71 15.31 41.92 -8.79
N ALA A 72 15.25 43.23 -8.55
CA ALA A 72 15.03 44.23 -9.59
C ALA A 72 16.14 44.25 -10.67
N ASP A 73 17.33 43.78 -10.34
CA ASP A 73 18.47 43.64 -11.25
C ASP A 73 18.46 42.31 -12.05
N GLY A 74 17.42 41.49 -11.87
CA GLY A 74 17.27 40.19 -12.52
C GLY A 74 18.06 39.05 -11.85
N SER A 75 18.80 39.31 -10.77
CA SER A 75 19.48 38.27 -10.01
C SER A 75 18.48 37.43 -9.21
N VAL A 76 18.77 36.13 -9.06
CA VAL A 76 17.99 35.23 -8.20
C VAL A 76 18.62 35.22 -6.81
N SER A 77 17.81 35.53 -5.81
CA SER A 77 18.20 35.46 -4.40
C SER A 77 18.70 34.06 -4.02
N PRO A 78 19.72 33.94 -3.15
CA PRO A 78 20.14 32.65 -2.61
C PRO A 78 19.08 32.01 -1.69
N ASN A 79 18.09 32.79 -1.27
CA ASN A 79 16.98 32.35 -0.43
C ASN A 79 15.70 32.26 -1.26
N ALA A 80 15.01 31.12 -1.16
CA ALA A 80 13.67 30.92 -1.69
C ALA A 80 12.66 30.83 -0.55
N LEU A 81 11.43 31.26 -0.80
CA LEU A 81 10.34 31.07 0.14
C LEU A 81 9.72 29.68 -0.09
N VAL A 82 9.85 28.80 0.90
CA VAL A 82 9.29 27.44 0.86
C VAL A 82 8.07 27.37 1.76
N THR A 83 6.93 26.99 1.19
CA THR A 83 5.72 26.65 1.94
C THR A 83 5.37 25.20 1.70
N SER A 84 4.92 24.50 2.74
CA SER A 84 4.49 23.11 2.65
C SER A 84 3.18 22.89 3.39
N ALA A 85 2.31 22.07 2.83
CA ALA A 85 1.12 21.57 3.50
C ALA A 85 1.11 20.03 3.42
N LEU A 86 0.52 19.36 4.42
CA LEU A 86 0.21 17.94 4.30
C LEU A 86 -0.61 17.74 3.02
N SER A 87 -0.14 16.89 2.11
CA SER A 87 -0.92 16.56 0.93
C SER A 87 -2.26 16.01 1.41
N PRO A 88 -3.38 16.39 0.79
CA PRO A 88 -4.64 15.74 1.04
C PRO A 88 -4.43 14.24 0.99
N THR A 89 -4.77 13.54 2.07
CA THR A 89 -4.82 12.10 2.02
C THR A 89 -6.01 11.79 1.13
N VAL A 90 -5.75 11.58 -0.16
CA VAL A 90 -6.77 11.10 -1.08
C VAL A 90 -6.96 9.62 -0.74
N GLY A 91 -7.62 9.38 0.40
CA GLY A 91 -8.21 8.10 0.73
C GLY A 91 -9.25 7.87 -0.36
N THR A 92 -9.01 6.86 -1.19
CA THR A 92 -9.88 6.44 -2.30
C THR A 92 -10.08 7.47 -3.42
N VAL A 93 -9.10 7.58 -4.34
CA VAL A 93 -9.45 8.01 -5.70
C VAL A 93 -10.18 6.84 -6.34
N ASN A 94 -11.46 7.03 -6.67
CA ASN A 94 -12.26 6.05 -7.40
C ASN A 94 -11.43 5.48 -8.56
N VAL A 95 -11.41 4.15 -8.71
CA VAL A 95 -10.77 3.55 -9.89
C VAL A 95 -11.52 4.08 -11.11
N VAL A 96 -10.81 4.68 -12.06
CA VAL A 96 -11.44 5.22 -13.25
C VAL A 96 -11.79 4.04 -14.18
N PRO A 97 -13.03 3.91 -14.68
CA PRO A 97 -13.36 2.88 -15.65
C PRO A 97 -12.48 2.96 -16.90
N GLY A 98 -12.27 1.81 -17.53
CA GLY A 98 -11.45 1.69 -18.74
C GLY A 98 -10.56 0.45 -18.74
N THR A 99 -9.67 0.38 -19.71
CA THR A 99 -8.72 -0.73 -19.85
C THR A 99 -7.38 -0.36 -19.24
N TYR A 100 -6.84 -1.24 -18.41
CA TYR A 100 -5.52 -1.12 -17.83
C TYR A 100 -4.64 -2.25 -18.36
N GLN A 101 -3.40 -1.94 -18.66
CA GLN A 101 -2.40 -2.92 -19.09
C GLN A 101 -1.39 -3.12 -17.97
N GLU A 102 -0.95 -4.35 -17.79
CA GLU A 102 0.18 -4.64 -16.91
C GLU A 102 1.45 -3.88 -17.36
N PHE A 103 2.21 -3.33 -16.41
CA PHE A 103 3.51 -2.74 -16.71
C PHE A 103 4.47 -3.77 -17.33
N GLY A 104 4.78 -3.61 -18.62
CA GLY A 104 5.69 -4.48 -19.37
C GLY A 104 5.09 -5.80 -19.87
N GLY A 105 3.79 -6.05 -19.63
CA GLY A 105 3.08 -7.26 -20.06
C GLY A 105 2.07 -7.01 -21.19
N THR A 106 1.50 -8.08 -21.75
CA THR A 106 0.39 -8.02 -22.74
C THR A 106 -0.99 -8.09 -22.10
N ASP A 107 -1.04 -8.43 -20.83
CA ASP A 107 -2.29 -8.72 -20.11
C ASP A 107 -3.07 -7.44 -19.81
N LYS A 108 -4.39 -7.53 -19.98
CA LYS A 108 -5.30 -6.39 -19.88
C LYS A 108 -6.39 -6.66 -18.87
N CYS A 109 -6.70 -5.64 -18.07
CA CYS A 109 -7.80 -5.60 -17.13
C CYS A 109 -8.79 -4.54 -17.54
N THR A 110 -10.03 -4.93 -17.81
CA THR A 110 -11.13 -4.00 -18.02
C THR A 110 -11.78 -3.70 -16.67
N VAL A 111 -11.98 -2.41 -16.40
CA VAL A 111 -12.60 -1.92 -15.17
C VAL A 111 -13.94 -1.29 -15.47
N THR A 112 -14.98 -1.76 -14.78
CA THR A 112 -16.29 -1.10 -14.73
C THR A 112 -16.61 -0.70 -13.31
N ASN A 113 -17.45 0.33 -13.15
CA ASN A 113 -17.86 0.81 -11.84
C ASN A 113 -19.38 0.75 -11.70
N MET A 114 -19.83 0.53 -10.47
CA MET A 114 -21.21 0.71 -10.03
C MET A 114 -21.22 1.56 -8.77
N LYS A 115 -22.17 2.50 -8.67
CA LYS A 115 -22.44 3.21 -7.42
C LYS A 115 -23.38 2.37 -6.56
N LEU A 116 -23.01 2.18 -5.30
CA LEU A 116 -23.82 1.54 -4.29
C LEU A 116 -24.75 2.57 -3.63
N LEU A 117 -25.86 2.11 -3.06
CA LEU A 117 -26.86 2.98 -2.42
C LEU A 117 -26.30 3.81 -1.24
N ASN A 118 -25.19 3.37 -0.66
CA ASN A 118 -24.48 4.07 0.41
C ASN A 118 -23.42 5.06 -0.10
N GLY A 119 -23.42 5.39 -1.39
CA GLY A 119 -22.49 6.34 -2.01
C GLY A 119 -21.10 5.78 -2.31
N ARG A 120 -20.80 4.53 -1.92
CA ARG A 120 -19.56 3.85 -2.28
C ARG A 120 -19.54 3.52 -3.77
N THR A 121 -18.34 3.42 -4.35
CA THR A 121 -18.14 2.91 -5.70
C THR A 121 -17.57 1.50 -5.59
N GLN A 122 -18.22 0.54 -6.21
CA GLN A 122 -17.67 -0.79 -6.43
C GLN A 122 -17.06 -0.83 -7.84
N SER A 123 -15.79 -1.18 -7.91
CA SER A 123 -15.06 -1.39 -9.15
C SER A 123 -14.94 -2.89 -9.40
N PHE A 124 -15.32 -3.32 -10.60
CA PHE A 124 -15.20 -4.70 -11.07
C PHE A 124 -14.07 -4.77 -12.07
N PHE A 125 -13.20 -5.75 -11.89
CA PHE A 125 -12.05 -5.99 -12.72
C PHE A 125 -12.24 -7.30 -13.45
N LYS A 126 -12.07 -7.25 -14.75
CA LYS A 126 -11.97 -8.44 -15.60
C LYS A 126 -10.63 -8.42 -16.31
N CYS A 127 -9.69 -9.15 -15.75
CA CYS A 127 -8.35 -9.34 -16.29
C CYS A 127 -8.31 -10.59 -17.15
N ASN A 128 -7.85 -10.44 -18.39
CA ASN A 128 -7.66 -11.55 -19.30
C ASN A 128 -6.17 -11.67 -19.62
N ASN A 129 -5.65 -12.88 -19.47
CA ASN A 129 -4.36 -13.27 -20.04
C ASN A 129 -4.59 -14.33 -21.13
N ALA A 130 -3.53 -14.73 -21.83
CA ALA A 130 -3.66 -15.68 -22.95
C ALA A 130 -4.31 -17.04 -22.59
N ALA A 131 -4.39 -17.39 -21.29
CA ALA A 131 -4.86 -18.69 -20.84
C ALA A 131 -6.07 -18.66 -19.88
N ASN A 132 -6.34 -17.55 -19.18
CA ASN A 132 -7.27 -17.48 -18.06
C ASN A 132 -7.93 -16.11 -17.92
N ILE A 133 -9.16 -16.12 -17.40
CA ILE A 133 -9.89 -14.94 -16.95
C ILE A 133 -9.84 -14.87 -15.42
N PHE A 134 -9.38 -13.74 -14.92
CA PHE A 134 -9.30 -13.38 -13.51
C PHE A 134 -10.23 -12.21 -13.23
N GLU A 135 -11.13 -12.36 -12.25
CA GLU A 135 -12.04 -11.29 -11.88
C GLU A 135 -11.94 -11.01 -10.39
N PHE A 136 -11.93 -9.73 -10.05
CA PHE A 136 -11.95 -9.28 -8.67
C PHE A 136 -12.75 -7.99 -8.56
N SER A 137 -13.11 -7.64 -7.33
CA SER A 137 -13.80 -6.39 -7.07
C SER A 137 -13.27 -5.71 -5.83
N VAL A 138 -13.23 -4.38 -5.86
CA VAL A 138 -12.82 -3.52 -4.74
C VAL A 138 -13.85 -2.42 -4.56
N VAL A 139 -14.00 -1.94 -3.33
CA VAL A 139 -15.01 -0.96 -2.95
C VAL A 139 -14.36 0.20 -2.22
N THR A 140 -14.86 1.41 -2.47
CA THR A 140 -14.39 2.61 -1.78
C THR A 140 -14.96 2.74 -0.37
N GLY A 141 -14.27 3.56 0.44
CA GLY A 141 -14.69 3.89 1.79
C GLY A 141 -14.27 2.88 2.85
N PRO A 142 -14.65 3.11 4.11
CA PRO A 142 -14.22 2.31 5.24
C PRO A 142 -14.87 0.92 5.26
N ILE A 143 -14.17 -0.06 5.85
CA ILE A 143 -14.64 -1.44 6.06
C ILE A 143 -15.60 -1.46 7.26
N THR A 144 -16.82 -0.99 7.04
CA THR A 144 -17.90 -0.90 8.03
C THR A 144 -19.21 -1.40 7.43
N ALA A 145 -20.31 -1.32 8.19
CA ALA A 145 -21.66 -1.66 7.74
C ALA A 145 -21.95 -1.18 6.32
N GLY A 146 -22.47 -2.11 5.49
CA GLY A 146 -22.81 -1.87 4.09
C GLY A 146 -21.63 -1.96 3.11
N HIS A 147 -20.42 -2.31 3.56
CA HIS A 147 -19.34 -2.68 2.65
C HIS A 147 -19.64 -4.11 2.12
N PRO A 148 -19.72 -4.36 0.80
CA PRO A 148 -20.11 -5.66 0.25
C PRO A 148 -19.26 -6.83 0.75
N PHE A 149 -17.97 -6.58 0.97
CA PHE A 149 -16.99 -7.57 1.45
C PHE A 149 -16.63 -7.40 2.93
N GLN A 150 -17.51 -6.81 3.74
CA GLN A 150 -17.22 -6.49 5.14
C GLN A 150 -16.78 -7.73 5.93
N THR A 151 -17.56 -8.81 5.82
CA THR A 151 -17.33 -10.04 6.59
C THR A 151 -15.96 -10.64 6.26
N GLU A 152 -15.65 -10.77 4.96
CA GLU A 152 -14.41 -11.35 4.47
C GLU A 152 -13.20 -10.51 4.86
N LEU A 153 -13.30 -9.18 4.73
CA LEU A 153 -12.20 -8.26 5.06
C LEU A 153 -11.93 -8.19 6.57
N LEU A 154 -12.97 -8.22 7.41
CA LEU A 154 -12.82 -8.26 8.87
C LEU A 154 -12.30 -9.62 9.36
N ASN A 155 -12.75 -10.72 8.75
CA ASN A 155 -12.20 -12.05 9.02
C ASN A 155 -10.72 -12.13 8.63
N GLY A 156 -10.37 -11.51 7.51
CA GLY A 156 -9.00 -11.34 7.04
C GLY A 156 -8.16 -10.31 7.79
N LYS A 157 -8.71 -9.65 8.81
CA LYS A 157 -8.04 -8.64 9.65
C LYS A 157 -7.50 -7.43 8.89
N VAL A 158 -8.06 -7.12 7.72
CA VAL A 158 -7.64 -5.97 6.89
C VAL A 158 -7.82 -4.65 7.64
N ASN A 159 -8.84 -4.58 8.51
CA ASN A 159 -9.09 -3.41 9.37
C ASN A 159 -7.95 -3.10 10.35
N LEU A 160 -7.04 -4.05 10.62
CA LEU A 160 -5.89 -3.84 11.51
C LEU A 160 -4.67 -3.25 10.77
N ARG A 161 -4.73 -3.09 9.45
CA ARG A 161 -3.65 -2.48 8.68
C ARG A 161 -3.59 -0.97 8.90
N THR A 162 -2.38 -0.43 8.99
CA THR A 162 -2.16 1.02 9.14
C THR A 162 -2.51 1.82 7.90
N ASP A 163 -2.48 1.18 6.73
CA ASP A 163 -2.78 1.79 5.42
C ASP A 163 -4.21 1.53 4.93
N VAL A 164 -5.08 0.95 5.78
CA VAL A 164 -6.44 0.53 5.39
C VAL A 164 -7.25 1.67 4.79
N ALA A 165 -7.14 2.89 5.32
CA ALA A 165 -7.88 4.06 4.84
C ALA A 165 -7.34 4.63 3.51
N THR A 166 -6.18 4.15 3.05
CA THR A 166 -5.50 4.68 1.84
C THR A 166 -5.77 3.86 0.58
N GLN A 167 -6.51 2.76 0.70
CA GLN A 167 -6.80 1.81 -0.37
C GLN A 167 -8.30 1.57 -0.50
N THR A 168 -8.72 1.08 -1.66
CA THR A 168 -10.00 0.39 -1.82
C THR A 168 -9.80 -1.09 -1.58
N TRP A 169 -10.78 -1.74 -0.95
CA TRP A 169 -10.64 -3.13 -0.52
C TRP A 169 -11.72 -4.00 -1.11
N GLY A 170 -11.37 -5.25 -1.35
CA GLY A 170 -12.33 -6.27 -1.69
C GLY A 170 -11.64 -7.60 -1.89
N MET A 171 -12.06 -8.33 -2.89
CA MET A 171 -11.64 -9.70 -3.07
C MET A 171 -11.76 -10.18 -4.50
N VAL A 172 -11.06 -11.26 -4.78
CA VAL A 172 -11.23 -12.03 -6.00
C VAL A 172 -12.58 -12.74 -6.00
N THR A 173 -13.25 -12.70 -7.15
CA THR A 173 -14.61 -13.23 -7.34
C THR A 173 -14.66 -14.52 -8.18
N THR A 174 -13.55 -14.94 -8.79
CA THR A 174 -13.47 -16.19 -9.58
C THR A 174 -12.58 -17.25 -8.95
N ASN A 175 -12.87 -18.53 -9.26
CA ASN A 175 -12.12 -19.70 -8.78
C ASN A 175 -10.95 -20.12 -9.70
N ASN A 176 -10.47 -19.23 -10.56
CA ASN A 176 -9.43 -19.55 -11.53
C ASN A 176 -8.02 -19.25 -10.96
N THR A 177 -7.01 -19.94 -11.46
CA THR A 177 -5.63 -19.51 -11.28
C THR A 177 -5.42 -18.17 -11.99
N PHE A 178 -4.73 -17.25 -11.34
CA PHE A 178 -4.37 -15.99 -11.97
C PHE A 178 -2.91 -15.62 -11.72
N THR A 179 -2.38 -14.83 -12.63
CA THR A 179 -1.05 -14.25 -12.55
C THR A 179 -1.20 -12.75 -12.72
N LEU A 180 -0.95 -11.98 -11.65
CA LEU A 180 -0.82 -10.52 -11.72
C LEU A 180 0.64 -10.20 -12.01
N GLY A 181 1.06 -10.44 -13.25
CA GLY A 181 2.44 -10.31 -13.67
C GLY A 181 3.41 -11.35 -13.17
N PRO A 182 4.69 -11.24 -13.58
CA PRO A 182 5.64 -12.34 -13.51
C PRO A 182 5.93 -12.84 -12.09
N ALA A 183 5.66 -12.02 -11.07
CA ALA A 183 5.96 -12.32 -9.67
C ALA A 183 4.73 -12.58 -8.79
N CYS A 184 3.51 -12.60 -9.34
CA CYS A 184 2.29 -12.74 -8.53
C CYS A 184 1.33 -13.79 -9.10
N THR A 185 1.72 -15.06 -8.99
CA THR A 185 0.87 -16.20 -9.37
C THR A 185 0.11 -16.74 -8.16
N ILE A 186 -1.20 -16.97 -8.32
CA ILE A 186 -2.06 -17.56 -7.30
C ILE A 186 -2.92 -18.66 -7.91
N SER A 187 -2.79 -19.87 -7.35
CA SER A 187 -3.37 -21.12 -7.86
C SER A 187 -4.87 -21.29 -7.58
N THR A 188 -5.41 -20.74 -6.49
CA THR A 188 -6.84 -20.80 -6.13
C THR A 188 -7.26 -19.45 -5.60
N ALA A 189 -8.20 -18.79 -6.27
CA ALA A 189 -8.28 -17.35 -6.14
C ALA A 189 -9.53 -16.79 -5.44
N ALA A 190 -10.70 -17.45 -5.46
CA ALA A 190 -11.86 -16.87 -4.78
C ALA A 190 -11.63 -16.77 -3.28
N GLY A 191 -12.10 -15.68 -2.67
CA GLY A 191 -11.85 -15.45 -1.24
C GLY A 191 -10.59 -14.63 -0.97
N ILE A 192 -9.68 -14.51 -1.93
CA ILE A 192 -8.43 -13.78 -1.71
C ILE A 192 -8.69 -12.28 -1.62
N LEU A 193 -8.15 -11.66 -0.57
CA LEU A 193 -8.34 -10.25 -0.29
C LEU A 193 -7.40 -9.41 -1.18
N ILE A 194 -7.98 -8.37 -1.75
CA ILE A 194 -7.30 -7.44 -2.66
C ILE A 194 -7.39 -6.02 -2.09
N GLY A 195 -6.25 -5.35 -2.05
CA GLY A 195 -6.16 -3.90 -1.89
C GLY A 195 -5.82 -3.26 -3.22
N ALA A 196 -6.45 -2.13 -3.54
CA ALA A 196 -6.16 -1.36 -4.73
C ALA A 196 -5.95 0.11 -4.40
N LYS A 197 -4.96 0.71 -5.06
CA LYS A 197 -4.60 2.12 -4.90
C LYS A 197 -4.30 2.75 -6.24
N THR A 198 -4.92 3.89 -6.50
CA THR A 198 -4.75 4.68 -7.71
C THR A 198 -3.70 5.78 -7.49
N ASN A 199 -2.87 6.00 -8.51
CA ASN A 199 -1.86 7.06 -8.56
C ASN A 199 -1.79 7.62 -9.99
N GLY A 200 -2.60 8.64 -10.28
CA GLY A 200 -2.74 9.16 -11.64
C GLY A 200 -3.34 8.09 -12.58
N SER A 201 -2.63 7.78 -13.68
CA SER A 201 -2.99 6.70 -14.61
C SER A 201 -2.60 5.31 -14.13
N GLN A 202 -1.89 5.19 -13.00
CA GLN A 202 -1.47 3.92 -12.47
C GLN A 202 -2.45 3.38 -11.43
N LEU A 203 -2.61 2.08 -11.42
CA LEU A 203 -3.37 1.32 -10.46
C LEU A 203 -2.49 0.24 -9.86
N VAL A 204 -2.17 0.40 -8.58
CA VAL A 204 -1.41 -0.57 -7.80
C VAL A 204 -2.38 -1.55 -7.18
N ILE A 205 -2.27 -2.82 -7.56
CA ILE A 205 -3.03 -3.94 -6.99
C ILE A 205 -2.12 -4.70 -6.03
N SER A 206 -2.62 -4.98 -4.84
CA SER A 206 -1.94 -5.77 -3.81
C SER A 206 -2.81 -6.95 -3.40
N VAL A 207 -2.21 -8.13 -3.44
CA VAL A 207 -2.82 -9.37 -2.97
C VAL A 207 -2.36 -9.64 -1.55
N MET A 208 -3.29 -9.95 -0.65
CA MET A 208 -2.99 -10.16 0.75
C MET A 208 -2.84 -11.65 1.09
N ASN A 209 -1.94 -11.95 2.03
CA ASN A 209 -1.92 -13.21 2.75
C ASN A 209 -2.73 -13.04 4.04
N ALA A 210 -3.97 -13.52 4.04
CA ALA A 210 -4.81 -13.48 5.24
C ALA A 210 -4.19 -14.40 6.32
N PRO A 211 -3.99 -13.92 7.55
CA PRO A 211 -3.45 -14.76 8.61
C PRO A 211 -4.49 -15.84 8.96
N ILE A 212 -4.10 -17.10 8.84
CA ILE A 212 -4.96 -18.22 9.24
C ILE A 212 -5.01 -18.23 10.78
N GLY A 213 -6.18 -17.92 11.35
CA GLY A 213 -6.42 -18.01 12.79
C GLY A 213 -5.65 -17.02 13.68
N GLY A 214 -5.05 -15.97 13.09
CA GLY A 214 -4.22 -15.00 13.80
C GLY A 214 -4.95 -13.70 14.19
N THR A 215 -4.33 -12.94 15.10
CA THR A 215 -4.74 -11.57 15.50
C THR A 215 -4.00 -10.47 14.75
N ALA A 216 -3.05 -10.82 13.87
CA ALA A 216 -2.24 -9.87 13.14
C ALA A 216 -2.99 -9.31 11.92
N ALA A 217 -2.55 -8.14 11.44
CA ALA A 217 -2.98 -7.63 10.14
C ALA A 217 -2.39 -8.50 9.00
N PRO A 218 -3.10 -8.65 7.87
CA PRO A 218 -2.59 -9.41 6.73
C PRO A 218 -1.41 -8.71 6.09
N THR A 219 -0.42 -9.49 5.66
CA THR A 219 0.74 -8.98 4.92
C THR A 219 0.48 -9.04 3.43
N THR A 220 1.14 -8.17 2.67
CA THR A 220 1.08 -8.24 1.20
C THR A 220 1.83 -9.49 0.75
N LYS A 221 1.15 -10.40 0.05
CA LYS A 221 1.74 -11.59 -0.56
C LYS A 221 2.52 -11.21 -1.81
N CYS A 222 1.87 -10.49 -2.71
CA CYS A 222 2.42 -10.00 -3.96
C CYS A 222 1.51 -8.89 -4.51
N GLY A 223 1.91 -8.27 -5.61
CA GLY A 223 1.12 -7.21 -6.23
C GLY A 223 1.72 -6.80 -7.57
N ASN A 224 1.00 -5.93 -8.28
CA ASN A 224 1.47 -5.38 -9.54
C ASN A 224 0.88 -4.00 -9.81
N THR A 225 1.50 -3.26 -10.72
CA THR A 225 1.01 -1.96 -11.19
C THR A 225 0.45 -2.10 -12.61
N LEU A 226 -0.80 -1.69 -12.76
CA LEU A 226 -1.46 -1.60 -14.05
C LEU A 226 -1.48 -0.13 -14.49
N THR A 227 -1.29 0.13 -15.77
CA THR A 227 -1.34 1.48 -16.35
C THR A 227 -2.57 1.60 -17.22
N LYS A 228 -3.38 2.64 -16.99
CA LYS A 228 -4.56 2.93 -17.80
C LYS A 228 -4.13 3.23 -19.23
N LEU A 229 -4.76 2.54 -20.19
CA LEU A 229 -4.59 2.85 -21.60
C LEU A 229 -5.34 4.14 -21.97
N PRO A 230 -4.85 4.89 -22.97
CA PRO A 230 -5.54 6.07 -23.50
C PRO A 230 -6.99 5.81 -23.91
#